data_AF-A0A6F8Y2S6-F1
#
_entry.id   AF-A0A6F8Y2S6-F1
#
_cell.length_a   1.000
_cell.length_b   1.000
_cell.length_c   1.000
_cell.angle_alpha   90.00
_cell.angle_beta   90.00
_cell.angle_gamma   90.00
#
_symmetry.space_group_name_H-M   'P 1'
#
loop_
_entity.id
_entity.type
_entity.pdbx_description
1 polymer ?
#
loop_
_entity_poly.entity_id
_entity_poly.type
_entity_poly.pdbx_seq_one_letter_code
_entity_poly.pdbx_strand_id
1 'polypeptide(L)'
;MSVVTTTLTAVPEDALVPTHVLTKDAVRWSIDTLGAQRLHPTFVMYLYLRKQHLAGALAEASASSDELLGLIRMPGHPTKPYYFPLIDRGRRTGKPLSTFWRATNIPGSWSPTSIRRGAPWLTEDRQYVMPDNHVDLALQQMLYNKPVSALALGAYFLRNDGFVLTGEPTAEDVISGFRSKFDYPPETDDEFARLFSPACPRCRLTGSSRCRPAR
;
A
#
# COMPACT_ATOMS: atom_id res chain seq x y z
N MET A 1 28.85 -41.49 -34.60
CA MET A 1 28.10 -41.04 -33.41
C MET A 1 27.68 -39.60 -33.66
N SER A 2 26.43 -39.37 -34.08
CA SER A 2 25.91 -38.01 -34.32
C SER A 2 25.30 -37.48 -33.04
N VAL A 3 25.82 -36.35 -32.56
CA VAL A 3 25.26 -35.61 -31.43
C VAL A 3 24.15 -34.73 -31.97
N VAL A 4 22.91 -35.01 -31.56
CA VAL A 4 21.75 -34.15 -31.83
C VAL A 4 21.77 -33.03 -30.82
N THR A 5 22.21 -31.84 -31.23
CA THR A 5 22.07 -30.61 -30.45
C THR A 5 20.60 -30.20 -30.43
N THR A 6 19.93 -30.44 -29.31
CA THR A 6 18.58 -29.91 -29.07
C THR A 6 18.71 -28.45 -28.65
N THR A 7 18.44 -27.54 -29.58
CA THR A 7 18.33 -26.11 -29.31
C THR A 7 17.08 -25.87 -28.47
N LEU A 8 17.25 -25.52 -27.19
CA LEU A 8 16.16 -24.97 -26.39
C LEU A 8 15.76 -23.62 -26.99
N THR A 9 14.63 -23.60 -27.69
CA THR A 9 13.96 -22.36 -28.09
C THR A 9 13.47 -21.69 -26.81
N ALA A 10 14.12 -20.59 -26.42
CA ALA A 10 13.58 -19.69 -25.42
C ALA A 10 12.20 -19.23 -25.88
N VAL A 11 11.17 -19.56 -25.12
CA VAL A 11 9.83 -19.01 -25.29
C VAL A 11 9.94 -17.50 -25.04
N PRO A 12 9.47 -16.64 -25.95
CA PRO A 12 9.48 -15.20 -25.71
C PRO A 12 8.60 -14.90 -24.50
N GLU A 13 9.19 -14.20 -23.54
CA GLU A 13 8.50 -13.56 -22.44
C GLU A 13 7.59 -12.49 -23.06
N ASP A 14 6.35 -12.87 -23.40
CA ASP A 14 5.29 -11.94 -23.77
C ASP A 14 5.10 -11.00 -22.58
N ALA A 15 5.83 -9.89 -22.60
CA ALA A 15 5.71 -8.85 -21.60
C ALA A 15 4.26 -8.37 -21.65
N LEU A 16 3.47 -8.77 -20.65
CA LEU A 16 2.06 -8.39 -20.55
C LEU A 16 1.96 -6.86 -20.59
N VAL A 17 1.52 -6.32 -21.72
CA VAL A 17 1.39 -4.88 -21.92
C VAL A 17 0.21 -4.39 -21.08
N PRO A 18 0.40 -3.42 -20.16
CA PRO A 18 -0.70 -2.87 -19.39
C PRO A 18 -1.82 -2.33 -20.28
N THR A 19 -3.03 -2.80 -20.03
CA THR A 19 -4.25 -2.35 -20.74
C THR A 19 -4.89 -1.13 -20.08
N HIS A 20 -4.70 -0.99 -18.76
CA HIS A 20 -5.33 0.04 -17.95
C HIS A 20 -4.37 0.61 -16.92
N VAL A 21 -4.58 1.86 -16.54
CA VAL A 21 -3.86 2.55 -15.46
C VAL A 21 -4.84 3.35 -14.61
N LEU A 22 -4.49 3.59 -13.36
CA LEU A 22 -5.30 4.44 -12.48
C LEU A 22 -5.30 5.89 -12.98
N THR A 23 -6.48 6.53 -12.98
CA THR A 23 -6.59 7.93 -13.36
C THR A 23 -6.05 8.84 -12.25
N LYS A 24 -5.65 10.07 -12.63
CA LYS A 24 -5.21 11.09 -11.65
C LYS A 24 -6.29 11.38 -10.61
N ASP A 25 -7.57 11.34 -10.99
CA ASP A 25 -8.67 11.60 -10.08
C ASP A 25 -8.87 10.45 -9.08
N ALA A 26 -8.69 9.19 -9.49
CA ALA A 26 -8.71 8.04 -8.58
C ALA A 26 -7.57 8.13 -7.55
N VAL A 27 -6.36 8.49 -7.98
CA VAL A 27 -5.21 8.67 -7.09
C VAL A 27 -5.41 9.88 -6.16
N ARG A 28 -5.99 10.98 -6.65
CA ARG A 28 -6.31 12.14 -5.80
C ARG A 28 -7.37 11.77 -4.75
N TRP A 29 -8.43 11.07 -5.17
CA TRP A 29 -9.47 10.59 -4.27
C TRP A 29 -8.90 9.69 -3.17
N SER A 30 -7.96 8.80 -3.50
CA SER A 30 -7.36 7.91 -2.50
C SER A 30 -6.53 8.69 -1.48
N ILE A 31 -5.72 9.64 -1.93
CA ILE A 31 -4.96 10.55 -1.07
C ILE A 31 -5.88 11.36 -0.13
N ASP A 32 -6.98 11.88 -0.66
CA ASP A 32 -7.96 12.64 0.10
C ASP A 32 -8.68 11.76 1.14
N THR A 33 -9.03 10.53 0.75
CA THR A 33 -9.69 9.55 1.60
C THR A 33 -8.78 9.08 2.74
N LEU A 34 -7.51 8.78 2.46
CA LEU A 34 -6.53 8.37 3.47
C LEU A 34 -6.17 9.53 4.40
N GLY A 35 -5.96 10.73 3.86
CA GLY A 35 -5.63 11.92 4.65
C GLY A 35 -6.77 12.45 5.54
N ALA A 36 -8.01 11.99 5.33
CA ALA A 36 -9.16 12.29 6.18
C ALA A 36 -9.32 11.30 7.35
N GLN A 37 -8.58 10.18 7.33
CA GLN A 37 -8.59 9.15 8.35
C GLN A 37 -7.41 9.33 9.31
N ARG A 38 -7.60 8.87 10.55
CA ARG A 38 -6.49 8.76 11.49
C ARG A 38 -5.78 7.43 11.20
N LEU A 39 -4.56 7.49 10.70
CA LEU A 39 -3.78 6.32 10.28
C LEU A 39 -2.33 6.49 10.71
N HIS A 40 -1.80 5.56 11.50
CA HIS A 40 -0.42 5.66 11.95
C HIS A 40 0.55 5.49 10.76
N PRO A 41 1.55 6.38 10.56
CA PRO A 41 2.51 6.29 9.45
C PRO A 41 3.24 4.94 9.31
N THR A 42 3.53 4.28 10.43
CA THR A 42 4.18 2.96 10.46
C THR A 42 3.30 1.85 9.89
N PHE A 43 2.03 2.09 9.59
CA PHE A 43 1.17 1.10 8.94
C PHE A 43 1.72 0.68 7.56
N VAL A 44 2.42 1.56 6.83
CA VAL A 44 3.12 1.18 5.59
C VAL A 44 4.21 0.13 5.87
N MET A 45 4.98 0.34 6.94
CA MET A 45 6.01 -0.61 7.38
C MET A 45 5.38 -1.93 7.82
N TYR A 46 4.25 -1.89 8.54
CA TYR A 46 3.50 -3.09 8.92
C TYR A 46 3.12 -3.93 7.71
N LEU A 47 2.52 -3.34 6.67
CA LEU A 47 2.14 -4.07 5.46
C LEU A 47 3.34 -4.73 4.78
N TYR A 48 4.47 -4.03 4.71
CA TYR A 48 5.72 -4.57 4.18
C TYR A 48 6.26 -5.73 5.04
N LEU A 49 6.38 -5.55 6.35
CA LEU A 49 6.88 -6.59 7.26
C LEU A 49 5.98 -7.82 7.28
N ARG A 50 4.66 -7.65 7.21
CA ARG A 50 3.69 -8.74 7.16
C ARG A 50 3.87 -9.58 5.90
N LYS A 51 4.05 -8.93 4.74
CA LYS A 51 4.40 -9.61 3.49
C LYS A 51 5.73 -10.38 3.61
N GLN A 52 6.77 -9.75 4.15
CA GLN A 52 8.08 -10.39 4.34
C GLN A 52 8.00 -11.58 5.32
N HIS A 53 7.15 -11.49 6.34
CA HIS A 53 6.91 -12.58 7.28
C HIS A 53 6.27 -13.80 6.60
N LEU A 54 5.20 -13.60 5.81
CA LEU A 54 4.60 -14.70 5.05
C LEU A 54 5.57 -15.34 4.06
N ALA A 55 6.42 -14.54 3.43
CA ALA A 55 7.46 -15.03 2.53
C ALA A 55 8.64 -15.73 3.25
N GLY A 56 8.66 -15.78 4.59
CA GLY A 56 9.79 -16.32 5.36
C GLY A 56 11.06 -15.46 5.33
N ALA A 57 10.97 -14.22 4.85
CA ALA A 57 12.08 -13.31 4.59
C ALA A 57 12.17 -12.14 5.61
N LEU A 58 11.51 -12.25 6.76
CA LEU A 58 11.46 -11.16 7.76
C LEU A 58 12.85 -10.74 8.27
N ALA A 59 13.79 -11.69 8.38
CA ALA A 59 15.17 -11.43 8.81
C ALA A 59 15.95 -10.55 7.81
N GLU A 60 15.54 -10.53 6.54
CA GLU A 60 16.15 -9.74 5.46
C GLU A 60 15.44 -8.39 5.25
N ALA A 61 14.28 -8.19 5.90
CA ALA A 61 13.48 -6.99 5.76
C ALA A 61 14.28 -5.74 6.17
N SER A 62 14.21 -4.70 5.36
CA SER A 62 15.00 -3.49 5.54
C SER A 62 14.18 -2.23 5.34
N ALA A 63 14.38 -1.24 6.22
CA ALA A 63 13.79 0.09 6.06
C ALA A 63 14.33 0.84 4.82
N SER A 64 15.45 0.37 4.26
CA SER A 64 16.06 0.91 3.04
C SER A 64 15.72 0.07 1.79
N SER A 65 14.85 -0.93 1.90
CA SER A 65 14.44 -1.76 0.77
C SER A 65 13.82 -0.89 -0.34
N ASP A 66 14.25 -1.12 -1.58
CA ASP A 66 13.67 -0.43 -2.74
C ASP A 66 12.19 -0.76 -2.92
N GLU A 67 11.76 -1.97 -2.53
CA GLU A 67 10.35 -2.35 -2.52
C GLU A 67 9.53 -1.43 -1.59
N LEU A 68 9.98 -1.30 -0.33
CA LEU A 68 9.32 -0.46 0.67
C LEU A 68 9.33 1.02 0.27
N LEU A 69 10.48 1.53 -0.16
CA LEU A 69 10.61 2.93 -0.57
C LEU A 69 9.82 3.21 -1.86
N GLY A 70 9.70 2.22 -2.75
CA GLY A 70 8.86 2.26 -3.94
C GLY A 70 7.38 2.53 -3.63
N LEU A 71 6.87 1.97 -2.52
CA LEU A 71 5.47 2.17 -2.10
C LEU A 71 5.12 3.65 -1.89
N ILE A 72 6.08 4.45 -1.41
CA ILE A 72 5.88 5.86 -1.04
C ILE A 72 6.57 6.84 -1.98
N ARG A 73 7.34 6.37 -2.95
CA ARG A 73 8.02 7.22 -3.93
C ARG A 73 7.01 7.93 -4.82
N MET A 74 7.09 9.25 -4.90
CA MET A 74 6.20 10.07 -5.72
C MET A 74 7.02 11.10 -6.49
N PRO A 75 6.89 11.16 -7.83
CA PRO A 75 7.55 12.19 -8.62
C PRO A 75 6.95 13.58 -8.30
N GLY A 76 7.70 14.63 -8.59
CA GLY A 76 7.20 16.01 -8.54
C GLY A 76 7.67 16.85 -7.35
N HIS A 77 8.50 16.31 -6.44
CA HIS A 77 9.15 17.11 -5.40
C HIS A 77 10.66 16.80 -5.33
N PRO A 78 11.54 17.71 -5.78
CA PRO A 78 12.96 17.40 -6.01
C PRO A 78 13.74 17.04 -4.74
N THR A 79 13.38 17.64 -3.60
CA THR A 79 14.09 17.43 -2.32
C THR A 79 13.39 16.47 -1.34
N LYS A 80 12.17 16.03 -1.68
CA LYS A 80 11.34 15.17 -0.82
C LYS A 80 10.67 14.12 -1.70
N PRO A 81 11.38 13.07 -2.10
CA PRO A 81 10.90 12.14 -3.13
C PRO A 81 9.78 11.21 -2.63
N TYR A 82 9.46 11.25 -1.33
CA TYR A 82 8.48 10.37 -0.72
C TYR A 82 7.24 11.14 -0.32
N TYR A 83 6.08 10.62 -0.67
CA TYR A 83 4.77 11.17 -0.31
C TYR A 83 3.93 10.05 0.26
N PHE A 84 3.48 10.13 1.52
CA PHE A 84 2.49 9.19 2.06
C PHE A 84 1.40 9.90 2.87
N PRO A 85 0.11 9.69 2.55
CA PRO A 85 -1.00 10.43 3.15
C PRO A 85 -1.55 9.79 4.43
N LEU A 86 -0.68 9.25 5.30
CA LEU A 86 -1.05 8.65 6.59
C LEU A 86 -0.59 9.55 7.74
N ILE A 87 -1.51 9.91 8.63
CA ILE A 87 -1.25 10.77 9.79
C ILE A 87 -1.94 10.26 11.05
N ASP A 88 -1.18 10.20 12.14
CA ASP A 88 -1.70 9.92 13.49
C ASP A 88 -2.38 11.16 14.08
N ARG A 89 -1.89 12.37 13.77
CA ARG A 89 -2.39 13.63 14.33
C ARG A 89 -2.69 14.66 13.25
N GLY A 90 -3.84 15.31 13.39
CA GLY A 90 -4.37 16.29 12.45
C GLY A 90 -5.54 15.76 11.65
N ARG A 91 -6.55 16.61 11.42
CA ARG A 91 -7.64 16.34 10.49
C ARG A 91 -7.43 17.24 9.29
N ARG A 92 -7.40 16.68 8.08
CA ARG A 92 -7.26 17.49 6.86
C ARG A 92 -8.50 18.36 6.67
N THR A 93 -8.32 19.69 6.63
CA THR A 93 -9.38 20.68 6.37
C THR A 93 -9.22 21.38 5.01
N GLY A 94 -8.90 20.62 3.96
CA GLY A 94 -9.03 21.09 2.57
C GLY A 94 -7.77 21.11 1.70
N LYS A 95 -6.54 21.09 2.26
CA LYS A 95 -5.29 21.03 1.46
C LYS A 95 -4.39 19.87 1.89
N PRO A 96 -3.60 19.26 0.97
CA PRO A 96 -2.58 18.29 1.35
C PRO A 96 -1.61 18.91 2.37
N LEU A 97 -1.31 18.19 3.45
CA LEU A 97 -0.37 18.68 4.44
C LEU A 97 1.05 18.63 3.86
N SER A 98 1.84 19.69 4.07
CA SER A 98 3.26 19.71 3.67
C SER A 98 4.06 18.58 4.33
N THR A 99 3.57 18.08 5.47
CA THR A 99 4.12 16.93 6.20
C THR A 99 3.92 15.59 5.49
N PHE A 100 3.09 15.49 4.45
CA PHE A 100 2.99 14.26 3.66
C PHE A 100 4.24 14.01 2.82
N TRP A 101 4.93 15.08 2.41
CA TRP A 101 6.22 14.99 1.73
C TRP A 101 7.35 14.75 2.74
N ARG A 102 8.13 13.70 2.53
CA ARG A 102 9.27 13.31 3.37
C ARG A 102 10.59 13.32 2.60
N ALA A 103 11.65 13.68 3.31
CA ALA A 103 13.01 13.68 2.80
C ALA A 103 13.56 12.24 2.70
N THR A 104 14.76 12.12 2.13
CA THR A 104 15.44 10.84 1.87
C THR A 104 15.82 10.07 3.15
N ASN A 105 15.76 10.70 4.32
CA ASN A 105 16.08 10.09 5.61
C ASN A 105 14.94 9.24 6.20
N ILE A 106 13.86 8.97 5.45
CA ILE A 106 12.74 8.15 5.93
C ILE A 106 13.16 6.73 6.40
N PRO A 107 14.16 6.03 5.81
CA PRO A 107 14.58 4.73 6.33
C PRO A 107 14.99 4.78 7.80
N GLY A 108 15.64 5.87 8.23
CA GLY A 108 16.02 6.06 9.63
C GLY A 108 14.83 6.10 10.57
N SER A 109 13.69 6.65 10.13
CA SER A 109 12.44 6.70 10.90
C SER A 109 11.72 5.35 10.97
N TRP A 110 12.04 4.42 10.07
CA TRP A 110 11.47 3.08 10.00
C TRP A 110 12.40 1.97 10.49
N SER A 111 13.65 2.30 10.83
CA SER A 111 14.55 1.35 11.48
C SER A 111 13.94 0.75 12.76
N PRO A 112 14.34 -0.47 13.16
CA PRO A 112 13.82 -1.11 14.37
C PRO A 112 13.93 -0.19 15.61
N THR A 113 15.08 0.46 15.78
CA THR A 113 15.32 1.39 16.88
C THR A 113 14.32 2.57 16.91
N SER A 114 13.93 3.08 15.75
CA SER A 114 13.00 4.21 15.64
C SER A 114 11.56 3.76 15.83
N ILE A 115 11.14 2.68 15.16
CA ILE A 115 9.75 2.21 15.26
C ILE A 115 9.42 1.67 16.64
N ARG A 116 10.42 1.21 17.42
CA ARG A 116 10.23 0.81 18.83
C ARG A 116 9.50 1.86 19.67
N ARG A 117 9.60 3.16 19.32
CA ARG A 117 8.91 4.25 20.05
C ARG A 117 7.43 4.39 19.70
N GLY A 118 7.01 3.93 18.51
CA GLY A 118 5.63 4.10 18.02
C GLY A 118 4.86 2.80 17.82
N ALA A 119 5.56 1.70 17.56
CA ALA A 119 5.02 0.35 17.38
C ALA A 119 6.03 -0.66 17.96
N PRO A 120 6.25 -0.67 19.29
CA PRO A 120 7.25 -1.54 19.94
C PRO A 120 7.05 -3.03 19.64
N TRP A 121 5.82 -3.45 19.35
CA TRP A 121 5.47 -4.84 19.05
C TRP A 121 5.95 -5.33 17.68
N LEU A 122 6.44 -4.44 16.82
CA LEU A 122 7.12 -4.82 15.56
C LEU A 122 8.62 -5.01 15.73
N THR A 123 9.15 -4.92 16.96
CA THR A 123 10.59 -5.02 17.19
C THR A 123 10.95 -5.77 18.45
N GLU A 124 11.96 -6.62 18.37
CA GLU A 124 12.61 -7.27 19.50
C GLU A 124 14.12 -7.24 19.27
N ASP A 125 14.92 -6.92 20.28
CA ASP A 125 16.40 -6.89 20.20
C ASP A 125 16.99 -6.18 18.97
N ARG A 126 16.37 -5.05 18.57
CA ARG A 126 16.73 -4.24 17.39
C ARG A 126 16.55 -4.94 16.04
N GLN A 127 15.78 -6.02 16.00
CA GLN A 127 15.32 -6.70 14.80
C GLN A 127 13.82 -6.50 14.61
N TYR A 128 13.32 -6.74 13.40
CA TYR A 128 11.88 -6.76 13.15
C TYR A 128 11.30 -8.10 13.58
N VAL A 129 10.10 -8.07 14.15
CA VAL A 129 9.33 -9.26 14.50
C VAL A 129 7.88 -9.10 14.03
N MET A 130 7.19 -10.23 13.89
CA MET A 130 5.75 -10.27 13.59
C MET A 130 5.09 -11.18 14.64
N PRO A 131 4.46 -10.62 15.68
CA PRO A 131 3.81 -11.42 16.71
C PRO A 131 2.49 -12.02 16.21
N ASP A 132 2.05 -13.17 16.73
CA ASP A 132 0.84 -13.86 16.26
C ASP A 132 -0.44 -13.00 16.31
N ASN A 133 -0.53 -12.08 17.28
CA ASN A 133 -1.65 -11.14 17.42
C ASN A 133 -1.44 -9.82 16.65
N HIS A 134 -0.55 -9.78 15.66
CA HIS A 134 -0.22 -8.57 14.90
C HIS A 134 -1.45 -7.87 14.29
N VAL A 135 -2.46 -8.64 13.90
CA VAL A 135 -3.73 -8.13 13.33
C VAL A 135 -4.47 -7.26 14.35
N ASP A 136 -4.59 -7.74 15.60
CA ASP A 136 -5.22 -7.00 16.70
C ASP A 136 -4.46 -5.71 16.98
N LEU A 137 -3.13 -5.83 17.06
CA LEU A 137 -2.23 -4.72 17.37
C LEU A 137 -2.24 -3.65 16.27
N ALA A 138 -2.27 -4.06 14.99
CA ALA A 138 -2.38 -3.16 13.85
C ALA A 138 -3.72 -2.43 13.86
N LEU A 139 -4.83 -3.16 14.05
CA LEU A 139 -6.17 -2.56 14.14
C LEU A 139 -6.26 -1.54 15.29
N GLN A 140 -5.81 -1.92 16.48
CA GLN A 140 -5.91 -1.09 17.67
C GLN A 140 -4.97 0.11 17.63
N GLN A 141 -3.68 -0.11 17.32
CA GLN A 141 -2.63 0.89 17.51
C GLN A 141 -2.32 1.70 16.25
N MET A 142 -2.53 1.12 15.05
CA MET A 142 -2.24 1.81 13.80
C MET A 142 -3.48 2.36 13.10
N LEU A 143 -4.59 1.64 13.20
CA LEU A 143 -5.86 1.99 12.57
C LEU A 143 -6.90 2.54 13.56
N TYR A 144 -6.56 2.64 14.85
CA TYR A 144 -7.41 3.21 15.90
C TYR A 144 -8.81 2.58 15.96
N ASN A 145 -8.86 1.25 15.88
CA ASN A 145 -10.07 0.42 15.87
C ASN A 145 -11.01 0.69 14.70
N LYS A 146 -10.50 1.21 13.57
CA LYS A 146 -11.31 1.46 12.38
C LYS A 146 -10.62 0.87 11.15
N PRO A 147 -11.21 -0.16 10.50
CA PRO A 147 -10.68 -0.68 9.25
C PRO A 147 -10.52 0.44 8.21
N VAL A 148 -9.42 0.39 7.47
CA VAL A 148 -9.09 1.38 6.43
C VAL A 148 -9.60 0.91 5.07
N SER A 149 -9.94 1.82 4.17
CA SER A 149 -10.44 1.44 2.83
C SER A 149 -9.36 0.71 2.01
N ALA A 150 -9.60 -0.57 1.69
CA ALA A 150 -8.73 -1.35 0.80
C ALA A 150 -8.61 -0.67 -0.57
N LEU A 151 -9.73 -0.14 -1.09
CA LEU A 151 -9.76 0.56 -2.36
C LEU A 151 -8.88 1.82 -2.35
N ALA A 152 -8.90 2.60 -1.26
CA ALA A 152 -8.06 3.80 -1.16
C ALA A 152 -6.57 3.44 -1.02
N LEU A 153 -6.22 2.44 -0.20
CA LEU A 153 -4.84 1.98 -0.11
C LEU A 153 -4.36 1.40 -1.44
N GLY A 154 -5.17 0.57 -2.10
CA GLY A 154 -4.89 0.01 -3.42
C GLY A 154 -4.66 1.10 -4.46
N ALA A 155 -5.60 2.04 -4.60
CA ALA A 155 -5.46 3.14 -5.56
C ALA A 155 -4.23 4.02 -5.28
N TYR A 156 -3.81 4.15 -4.02
CA TYR A 156 -2.58 4.85 -3.67
C TYR A 156 -1.32 4.01 -3.98
N PHE A 157 -1.21 2.77 -3.48
CA PHE A 157 0.00 1.95 -3.64
C PHE A 157 0.20 1.40 -5.05
N LEU A 158 -0.87 1.29 -5.84
CA LEU A 158 -0.87 0.82 -7.24
C LEU A 158 -0.84 1.96 -8.26
N ARG A 159 -0.70 3.22 -7.80
CA ARG A 159 -0.76 4.42 -8.65
C ARG A 159 0.22 4.44 -9.84
N ASN A 160 1.32 3.69 -9.73
CA ASN A 160 2.36 3.61 -10.75
C ASN A 160 2.36 2.25 -11.47
N ASP A 161 1.42 1.37 -11.14
CA ASP A 161 1.30 0.04 -11.71
C ASP A 161 0.30 0.04 -12.87
N GLY A 162 0.55 -0.84 -13.83
CA GLY A 162 -0.35 -1.13 -14.92
C GLY A 162 -1.21 -2.35 -14.62
N PHE A 163 -2.46 -2.35 -15.10
CA PHE A 163 -3.39 -3.46 -14.94
C PHE A 163 -3.63 -4.14 -16.29
N VAL A 164 -3.72 -5.47 -16.27
CA VAL A 164 -4.05 -6.31 -17.42
C VAL A 164 -5.39 -6.95 -17.11
N LEU A 165 -6.46 -6.36 -17.65
CA LEU A 165 -7.84 -6.73 -17.36
C LEU A 165 -8.58 -7.06 -18.64
N THR A 166 -9.53 -7.99 -18.55
CA THR A 166 -10.49 -8.25 -19.62
C THR A 166 -11.80 -7.54 -19.27
N GLY A 167 -12.15 -6.50 -20.03
CA GLY A 167 -13.38 -5.73 -19.81
C GLY A 167 -13.18 -4.44 -19.00
N GLU A 168 -14.29 -3.91 -18.49
CA GLU A 168 -14.35 -2.63 -17.77
C GLU A 168 -13.74 -2.73 -16.37
N PRO A 169 -12.78 -1.87 -16.00
CA PRO A 169 -12.17 -1.87 -14.68
C PRO A 169 -13.18 -1.58 -13.56
N THR A 170 -13.05 -2.32 -12.46
CA THR A 170 -13.90 -2.22 -11.27
C THR A 170 -13.10 -1.85 -10.02
N ALA A 171 -13.80 -1.52 -8.94
CA ALA A 171 -13.16 -1.36 -7.63
C ALA A 171 -12.54 -2.67 -7.11
N GLU A 172 -13.14 -3.81 -7.46
CA GLU A 172 -12.67 -5.15 -7.08
C GLU A 172 -11.28 -5.44 -7.67
N ASP A 173 -11.00 -4.96 -8.89
CA ASP A 173 -9.69 -5.14 -9.53
C ASP A 173 -8.58 -4.41 -8.78
N VAL A 174 -8.87 -3.22 -8.26
CA VAL A 174 -7.93 -2.44 -7.45
C VAL A 174 -7.71 -3.10 -6.10
N ILE A 175 -8.77 -3.62 -5.48
CA ILE A 175 -8.68 -4.37 -4.22
C ILE A 175 -7.88 -5.67 -4.44
N SER A 176 -8.11 -6.38 -5.53
CA SER A 176 -7.39 -7.61 -5.90
C SER A 176 -5.92 -7.33 -6.14
N GLY A 177 -5.59 -6.24 -6.85
CA GLY A 177 -4.21 -5.78 -7.01
C GLY A 177 -3.55 -5.41 -5.68
N PHE A 178 -4.31 -4.81 -4.74
CA PHE A 178 -3.81 -4.48 -3.40
C PHE A 178 -3.51 -5.76 -2.61
N ARG A 179 -4.42 -6.72 -2.65
CA ARG A 179 -4.23 -8.04 -2.03
C ARG A 179 -3.01 -8.74 -2.60
N SER A 180 -2.85 -8.78 -3.92
CA SER A 180 -1.68 -9.35 -4.58
C SER A 180 -0.38 -8.64 -4.16
N LYS A 181 -0.36 -7.29 -4.12
CA LYS A 181 0.83 -6.52 -3.78
C LYS A 181 1.35 -6.76 -2.36
N PHE A 182 0.45 -6.96 -1.42
CA PHE A 182 0.75 -7.18 0.02
C PHE A 182 0.54 -8.62 0.49
N ASP A 183 0.38 -9.54 -0.47
CA ASP A 183 0.28 -10.98 -0.27
C ASP A 183 -0.88 -11.39 0.64
N TYR A 184 -2.11 -10.91 0.39
CA TYR A 184 -3.34 -11.33 1.08
C TYR A 184 -4.10 -12.40 0.28
N PRO A 185 -3.67 -13.67 0.29
CA PRO A 185 -4.38 -14.75 -0.38
C PRO A 185 -5.71 -15.09 0.34
N PRO A 186 -6.59 -15.89 -0.27
CA PRO A 186 -7.93 -16.17 0.28
C PRO A 186 -7.93 -16.74 1.71
N GLU A 187 -6.93 -17.52 2.09
CA GLU A 187 -6.77 -18.06 3.44
C GLU A 187 -6.56 -16.98 4.52
N THR A 188 -6.29 -15.73 4.11
CA THR A 188 -6.14 -14.58 5.00
C THR A 188 -7.35 -13.64 4.96
N ASP A 189 -8.51 -14.09 4.47
CA ASP A 189 -9.73 -13.29 4.39
C ASP A 189 -10.19 -12.73 5.73
N ASP A 190 -10.08 -13.51 6.81
CA ASP A 190 -10.42 -13.03 8.15
C ASP A 190 -9.48 -11.92 8.61
N GLU A 191 -8.17 -12.04 8.38
CA GLU A 191 -7.21 -10.95 8.64
C GLU A 191 -7.57 -9.72 7.81
N PHE A 192 -7.82 -9.92 6.51
CA PHE A 192 -8.11 -8.84 5.58
C PHE A 192 -9.38 -8.06 5.98
N ALA A 193 -10.46 -8.78 6.31
CA ALA A 193 -11.72 -8.18 6.73
C ALA A 193 -11.61 -7.41 8.06
N ARG A 194 -10.65 -7.77 8.93
CA ARG A 194 -10.42 -7.07 10.20
C ARG A 194 -9.67 -5.75 10.02
N LEU A 195 -8.76 -5.67 9.05
CA LEU A 195 -7.94 -4.47 8.82
C LEU A 195 -8.53 -3.56 7.74
N PHE A 196 -9.29 -4.11 6.80
CA PHE A 196 -9.73 -3.40 5.63
C PHE A 196 -11.23 -3.45 5.40
N SER A 197 -11.76 -2.34 4.90
CA SER A 197 -13.12 -2.24 4.39
C SER A 197 -13.11 -2.19 2.87
N PRO A 198 -13.89 -3.04 2.16
CA PRO A 198 -14.06 -2.93 0.72
C PRO A 198 -14.93 -1.72 0.33
N ALA A 199 -15.72 -1.20 1.28
CA ALA A 199 -16.62 -0.09 1.02
C ALA A 199 -15.87 1.16 0.58
N CYS A 200 -16.36 1.78 -0.49
CA CYS A 200 -16.01 3.14 -0.83
C CYS A 200 -17.02 4.08 -0.15
N PRO A 201 -16.62 4.90 0.83
CA PRO A 201 -17.59 5.70 1.58
C PRO A 201 -18.36 6.72 0.72
N ARG A 202 -17.92 6.99 -0.53
CA ARG A 202 -18.50 8.02 -1.43
C ARG A 202 -18.34 7.77 -2.95
N CYS A 203 -18.15 6.55 -3.43
CA CYS A 203 -17.83 6.35 -4.86
C CYS A 203 -19.05 6.55 -5.79
N ARG A 204 -19.04 7.68 -6.51
CA ARG A 204 -19.42 7.68 -7.93
C ARG A 204 -18.13 7.48 -8.73
N LEU A 205 -17.80 6.23 -9.05
CA LEU A 205 -16.67 5.91 -9.94
C LEU A 205 -17.03 6.06 -11.42
N THR A 206 -18.29 6.39 -11.72
CA THR A 206 -18.74 6.69 -13.08
C THR A 206 -18.79 8.20 -13.29
N GLY A 207 -18.08 8.67 -14.32
CA GLY A 207 -18.13 10.04 -14.79
C GLY A 207 -19.54 10.39 -15.27
N SER A 208 -20.39 10.89 -14.37
CA SER A 208 -21.57 11.65 -14.74
C SER A 208 -21.64 12.89 -13.86
N SER A 209 -21.44 14.03 -14.52
CA SER A 209 -21.41 15.35 -13.93
C SER A 209 -22.77 15.71 -13.34
N ARG A 210 -22.71 16.53 -12.27
CA ARG A 210 -23.79 17.22 -11.54
C ARG A 210 -24.36 16.50 -10.30
N CYS A 211 -24.02 17.04 -9.14
CA CYS A 211 -24.97 17.28 -8.06
C CYS A 211 -24.66 18.64 -7.43
N ARG A 212 -25.60 19.60 -7.55
CA ARG A 212 -25.65 20.83 -6.74
C ARG A 212 -26.02 20.44 -5.30
N PRO A 213 -25.55 21.19 -4.28
CA PRO A 213 -26.01 20.99 -2.90
C PRO A 213 -27.48 21.41 -2.76
N ALA A 214 -28.27 20.56 -2.11
CA ALA A 214 -29.55 20.96 -1.53
C ALA A 214 -29.28 21.91 -0.36
N ARG A 215 -30.06 22.98 -0.29
CA ARG A 215 -30.08 23.96 0.81
C ARG A 215 -30.73 23.35 2.04
#